data_AF-A0ABD4WU17-F1
#
_entry.id   AF-A0ABD4WU17-F1
#
_cell.length_a   1.000
_cell.length_b   1.000
_cell.length_c   1.000
_cell.angle_alpha   90.00
_cell.angle_beta   90.00
_cell.angle_gamma   90.00
#
_symmetry.space_group_name_H-M   'P 1'
#
loop_
_entity.id
_entity.type
_entity.pdbx_description
1 polymer ?
#
loop_
_entity_poly.entity_id
_entity_poly.type
_entity_poly.pdbx_seq_one_letter_code
_entity_poly.pdbx_strand_id
1 'polypeptide(L)' 'YWRQHPAKFALWYFNPHAPCPPTWYGQPASGQFKNHCYYEPKPDTCASVYRG' A
#
# COMPACT_ATOMS: atom_id res chain seq x y z
N TYR A 1 -8.74 9.42 6.98
CA TYR A 1 -9.50 8.17 6.85
C TYR A 1 -8.62 6.99 6.38
N TRP A 2 -7.79 7.13 5.33
CA TRP A 2 -6.89 6.06 4.83
C TRP A 2 -5.69 5.69 5.72
N ARG A 3 -5.26 6.60 6.60
CA ARG A 3 -4.13 6.40 7.53
C ARG A 3 -4.35 5.31 8.59
N GLN A 4 -5.59 4.91 8.86
CA GLN A 4 -5.92 3.93 9.91
C GLN A 4 -5.98 2.49 9.38
N HIS A 5 -6.20 2.31 8.07
CA HIS A 5 -6.30 1.00 7.43
C HIS A 5 -5.49 0.98 6.12
N PRO A 6 -4.14 1.01 6.20
CA PRO A 6 -3.27 1.01 5.01
C PRO A 6 -3.42 -0.27 4.17
N ALA A 7 -4.02 -1.33 4.74
CA ALA A 7 -4.34 -2.57 4.03
C ALA A 7 -5.64 -2.50 3.20
N LYS A 8 -6.50 -1.48 3.36
CA LYS A 8 -7.85 -1.47 2.79
C LYS A 8 -7.86 -1.52 1.27
N PHE A 9 -6.89 -0.85 0.63
CA PHE A 9 -6.74 -0.81 -0.82
C PHE A 9 -5.34 -1.20 -1.30
N ALA A 10 -4.51 -1.75 -0.41
CA ALA A 10 -3.16 -2.15 -0.80
C ALA A 10 -3.19 -3.54 -1.46
N LEU A 11 -2.55 -3.65 -2.63
CA LEU A 11 -2.32 -4.93 -3.29
C LEU A 11 -1.03 -5.60 -2.80
N TRP A 12 -0.07 -4.81 -2.37
CA TRP A 12 1.25 -5.30 -1.97
C TRP A 12 1.55 -4.91 -0.54
N TYR A 13 2.16 -5.85 0.18
CA TYR A 13 2.71 -5.62 1.50
C TYR A 13 4.02 -6.40 1.66
N PHE A 14 4.95 -5.84 2.42
CA PHE A 14 6.14 -6.57 2.85
C PHE A 14 6.73 -5.95 4.13
N ASN A 15 7.59 -6.71 4.81
CA ASN A 15 8.33 -6.27 5.99
C ASN A 15 9.77 -5.90 5.57
N PRO A 16 10.08 -4.63 5.26
CA PRO A 16 11.45 -4.23 5.00
C PRO A 16 12.27 -4.25 6.30
N HIS A 17 13.55 -4.60 6.18
CA HIS A 17 14.54 -4.41 7.25
C HIS A 17 14.98 -2.93 7.40
N ALA A 18 14.42 -2.02 6.60
CA ALA A 18 14.74 -0.59 6.51
C ALA A 18 13.43 0.25 6.51
N PRO A 19 13.50 1.59 6.61
CA PRO A 19 12.31 2.43 6.49
C PRO A 19 11.52 2.14 5.21
N CYS A 20 10.17 2.20 5.27
CA CYS A 20 9.31 1.93 4.12
C CYS A 20 9.73 2.78 2.92
N PRO A 21 10.07 2.18 1.76
CA PRO A 21 10.34 2.96 0.57
C PRO A 21 9.09 3.75 0.14
N PRO A 22 9.25 4.94 -0.45
CA PRO A 22 8.13 5.76 -0.89
C PRO A 22 7.32 5.11 -2.02
N THR A 23 7.95 4.21 -2.78
CA THR A 23 7.32 3.46 -3.87
C THR A 23 7.82 2.02 -3.94
N TRP A 24 6.94 1.09 -4.33
CA TRP A 24 7.25 -0.32 -4.57
C TRP A 24 6.78 -0.75 -5.95
N TYR A 25 7.67 -1.25 -6.81
CA TYR A 25 7.38 -1.52 -8.24
C TYR A 25 6.69 -0.34 -8.96
N GLY A 26 7.06 0.90 -8.60
CA GLY A 26 6.46 2.12 -9.15
C GLY A 26 5.08 2.48 -8.60
N GLN A 27 4.63 1.83 -7.54
CA GLN A 27 3.34 2.08 -6.90
C GLN A 27 3.50 2.86 -5.59
N PRO A 28 2.56 3.76 -5.24
CA PRO A 28 2.68 4.61 -4.06
C PRO A 28 2.51 3.85 -2.75
N ALA A 29 3.25 4.26 -1.72
CA ALA A 29 3.03 3.79 -0.35
C ALA A 29 1.66 4.27 0.17
N SER A 30 0.82 3.33 0.57
CA SER A 30 -0.48 3.59 1.22
C SER A 30 -0.31 3.89 2.70
N GLY A 31 0.70 3.28 3.32
CA GLY A 31 1.09 3.53 4.69
C GLY A 31 1.77 2.32 5.33
N GLN A 32 2.03 2.43 6.63
CA GLN A 32 2.62 1.38 7.44
C GLN A 32 1.63 0.96 8.54
N PHE A 33 1.52 -0.33 8.77
CA PHE A 33 0.87 -0.87 9.96
C PHE A 33 1.78 -1.92 10.60
N LYS A 34 2.15 -1.68 11.87
CA LYS A 34 3.19 -2.45 12.57
C LYS A 34 4.48 -2.47 11.75
N ASN A 35 5.02 -3.67 11.46
CA ASN A 35 6.26 -3.84 10.69
C ASN A 35 6.00 -4.02 9.19
N HIS A 36 4.76 -3.88 8.71
CA HIS A 36 4.43 -4.04 7.29
C HIS A 36 4.19 -2.69 6.63
N CYS A 37 4.82 -2.51 5.47
CA CYS A 37 4.57 -1.39 4.57
C CYS A 37 3.57 -1.85 3.50
N TYR A 38 2.58 -1.02 3.21
CA TYR A 38 1.48 -1.32 2.29
C TYR A 38 1.54 -0.37 1.10
N TYR A 39 1.23 -0.88 -0.09
CA TYR A 39 1.29 -0.14 -1.34
C TYR A 39 0.01 -0.31 -2.13
N GLU A 40 -0.57 0.82 -2.51
CA GLU A 40 -1.79 0.87 -3.32
C GLU A 40 -1.46 0.64 -4.80
N PRO A 41 -2.38 0.06 -5.58
CA PRO A 41 -2.26 0.05 -7.03
C PRO A 41 -2.08 1.47 -7.57
N LYS A 42 -1.39 1.60 -8.70
CA LYS A 42 -1.53 2.81 -9.50
C LYS A 42 -3.02 2.99 -9.85
N PRO A 43 -3.51 4.24 -9.85
CA PRO A 43 -4.82 4.54 -10.43
C PRO A 43 -4.92 3.89 -11.81
N ASP A 44 -6.10 3.36 -12.13
CA ASP A 44 -6.39 2.67 -13.40
C ASP A 44 -5.79 1.25 -13.57
N THR A 45 -4.86 0.80 -12.72
CA THR A 45 -4.31 -0.57 -12.87
C THR A 45 -5.21 -1.66 -12.32
N CYS A 46 -6.00 -1.35 -11.28
CA CYS A 46 -6.88 -2.33 -10.64
C CYS A 46 -8.07 -1.62 -9.95
N ALA A 47 -9.04 -1.15 -10.74
CA ALA A 47 -10.21 -0.44 -10.21
C ALA A 47 -11.08 -1.29 -9.27
N SER A 48 -10.99 -2.62 -9.36
CA SER A 48 -11.72 -3.55 -8.47
C SER A 48 -11.33 -3.42 -7.00
N VAL A 49 -10.10 -3.00 -6.70
CA VAL A 49 -9.61 -2.82 -5.33
C VAL A 49 -10.41 -1.75 -4.58
N TYR A 50 -10.96 -0.77 -5.30
CA TYR A 50 -11.76 0.32 -4.74
C TYR A 50 -13.27 0.04 -4.69
N ARG A 51 -13.71 -1.14 -5.17
CA ARG A 51 -15.14 -1.50 -5.30
C ARG A 51 -15.66 -2.41 -4.17
N GLY A 52 -14.88 -2.58 -3.09
CA GLY A 52 -15.20 -3.43 -1.93
C GLY A 52 -15.94 -2.71 -0.82
#